data_AF-A0A3N0E109-F1
#
_entry.id   AF-A0A3N0E109-F1
#
_cell.length_a   1.000
_cell.length_b   1.000
_cell.length_c   1.000
_cell.angle_alpha   90.00
_cell.angle_beta   90.00
_cell.angle_gamma   90.00
#
_symmetry.space_group_name_H-M   'P 1'
#
loop_
_entity.id
_entity.type
_entity.pdbx_description
1 polymer ?
#
loop_
_entity_poly.entity_id
_entity_poly.type
_entity_poly.pdbx_seq_one_letter_code
_entity_poly.pdbx_strand_id
1 'polypeptide(L)'
;MTEARAWRPGAAVVAAALATVVAGCASVPTSGPVVLGSGSEDHGEGASGYVRMLPAGPQPDVGEESLIKGFLRDMGSFEANHHAARLYLMPGLRETWAPEGDVLVYEDMDSLTFDVDVAANGENAEIRMRGPHIASIRDDGQYLPQESDTTIDVSFELAKDDGEWRIAELPDSLILDGRDVERAYRSLNLYFFNRDESTLVPDPVFLPVNSENMATHLVRRLVSGPTRWLDPAVRSAFPEGTRADAAYDSGVVTVELSGTISVDSDHYGMAAQLAWTLKQLPEVQELVLRIHGEEVELPGGDAENLQGDGEQWDDVDPGGMPDDPNAYFVRDGQLWSLSGDGQENEPQESRVEGALGEGGNPLRQHAVSLDESRIAGLEDGLDSVVVAEPDSGGGYESVLSGGEYTSLSWDPHDDLWVVERTAGSSDDSESDSDGDEDDADSEDESEESPGSTIWVLRDGETPVEAQAPELADVEVSTLRISRDGSRAAVITESDDGPRLYVGRVTRSGEEVSVGRFVPLGQNLSMVSDVTWRGGDQLAVIGQQEREAVQAFTVSLDGVTETTSAGAPTGVDMQALAAAPGRPLLSSAEDDQVWLTNDRFTWRFVAEGTNPVYPG
;
A
#
# COMPACT_ATOMS: atom_id res chain seq x y z
N MET A 1 43.02 75.56 -2.92
CA MET A 1 41.70 74.91 -2.79
C MET A 1 41.82 73.54 -3.43
N THR A 2 42.03 72.50 -2.62
CA THR A 2 41.83 71.10 -2.97
C THR A 2 41.87 70.34 -1.64
N GLU A 3 40.70 69.94 -1.16
CA GLU A 3 40.49 69.30 0.14
C GLU A 3 41.03 67.86 0.12
N ALA A 4 41.84 67.52 1.11
CA ALA A 4 42.27 66.16 1.39
C ALA A 4 41.18 65.44 2.19
N ARG A 5 40.60 64.37 1.63
CA ARG A 5 39.62 63.51 2.31
C ARG A 5 40.36 62.31 2.91
N ALA A 6 40.48 62.31 4.24
CA ALA A 6 41.03 61.21 5.03
C ALA A 6 40.11 59.98 4.98
N TRP A 7 40.66 58.83 4.57
CA TRP A 7 39.98 57.54 4.63
C TRP A 7 40.10 56.99 6.06
N ARG A 8 38.98 56.90 6.78
CA ARG A 8 38.90 56.27 8.11
C ARG A 8 38.87 54.74 7.95
N PRO A 9 39.73 53.97 8.66
CA PRO A 9 39.68 52.51 8.69
C PRO A 9 38.60 52.08 9.69
N GLY A 10 37.33 52.29 9.34
CA GLY A 10 36.19 51.94 10.20
C GLY A 10 35.18 51.00 9.54
N ALA A 11 35.22 50.85 8.21
CA ALA A 11 34.22 50.08 7.47
C ALA A 11 34.57 48.58 7.34
N ALA A 12 35.85 48.21 7.47
CA ALA A 12 36.28 46.83 7.24
C ALA A 12 35.95 45.86 8.38
N VAL A 13 35.79 46.35 9.62
CA VAL A 13 35.53 45.49 10.79
C VAL A 13 34.03 45.22 10.97
N VAL A 14 33.15 46.12 10.51
CA VAL A 14 31.69 45.91 10.59
C VAL A 14 31.19 44.98 9.47
N ALA A 15 31.85 44.99 8.30
CA ALA A 15 31.50 44.08 7.21
C ALA A 15 31.88 42.62 7.49
N ALA A 16 32.95 42.38 8.25
CA ALA A 16 33.37 41.03 8.62
C ALA A 16 32.53 40.41 9.76
N ALA A 17 31.91 41.23 10.62
CA ALA A 17 31.05 40.75 11.70
C ALA A 17 29.59 40.50 11.26
N LEU A 18 29.16 41.05 10.11
CA LEU A 18 27.83 40.77 9.53
C LEU A 18 27.82 39.57 8.56
N ALA A 19 28.98 39.06 8.14
CA ALA A 19 29.07 37.92 7.22
C ALA A 19 29.03 36.56 7.92
N THR A 20 29.19 36.49 9.25
CA THR A 20 29.21 35.22 10.01
C THR A 20 27.88 34.83 10.64
N VAL A 21 26.80 35.60 10.46
CA VAL A 21 25.49 35.33 11.10
C VAL A 21 24.45 34.74 10.12
N VAL A 22 24.79 34.47 8.85
CA VAL A 22 23.82 33.94 7.87
C VAL A 22 24.13 32.52 7.39
N ALA A 23 25.20 31.88 7.90
CA ALA A 23 25.45 30.45 7.68
C ALA A 23 24.78 29.63 8.79
N GLY A 24 23.46 29.60 8.77
CA GLY A 24 22.63 28.73 9.59
C GLY A 24 21.54 28.15 8.70
N CYS A 25 21.92 27.29 7.76
CA CYS A 25 20.96 26.42 7.08
C CYS A 25 20.49 25.42 8.13
N ALA A 26 19.26 25.61 8.63
CA ALA A 26 18.55 24.52 9.28
C ALA A 26 18.17 23.54 8.16
N SER A 27 18.77 22.36 8.14
CA SER A 27 18.27 21.23 7.38
C SER A 27 16.98 20.77 8.08
N VAL A 28 15.88 20.80 7.35
CA VAL A 28 14.61 20.18 7.77
C VAL A 28 14.68 18.74 7.27
N PRO A 29 14.62 17.72 8.15
CA PRO A 29 14.50 16.33 7.71
C PRO A 29 13.24 16.19 6.84
N THR A 30 13.41 15.72 5.61
CA THR A 30 12.28 15.49 4.67
C THR A 30 11.65 14.11 4.82
N SER A 31 12.17 13.30 5.76
CA SER A 31 11.64 12.00 6.14
C SER A 31 11.34 12.04 7.63
N GLY A 32 10.07 12.16 7.95
CA GLY A 32 9.52 12.12 9.29
C GLY A 32 8.00 11.95 9.16
N PRO A 33 7.33 11.34 10.14
CA PRO A 33 5.88 11.14 10.08
C PRO A 33 5.18 12.50 9.88
N VAL A 34 4.11 12.48 9.10
CA VAL A 34 3.33 13.68 8.74
C VAL A 34 2.86 14.40 10.02
N VAL A 35 3.48 15.54 10.36
CA VAL A 35 3.06 16.34 11.51
C VAL A 35 1.94 17.29 11.07
N LEU A 36 0.72 17.04 11.56
CA LEU A 36 -0.37 18.01 11.48
C LEU A 36 0.05 19.30 12.22
N GLY A 37 -0.03 20.44 11.54
CA GLY A 37 0.40 21.74 12.06
C GLY A 37 -0.23 22.08 13.40
N SER A 38 0.59 22.56 14.34
CA SER A 38 0.19 22.91 15.70
C SER A 38 -0.75 24.13 15.72
N GLY A 39 -2.05 23.84 15.89
CA GLY A 39 -3.01 24.82 16.39
C GLY A 39 -2.72 25.13 17.85
N SER A 40 -2.63 26.42 18.16
CA SER A 40 -2.27 27.03 19.45
C SER A 40 -2.82 26.37 20.72
N GLU A 41 -1.94 26.28 21.72
CA GLU A 41 -2.14 25.87 23.11
C GLU A 41 -3.31 26.59 23.81
N ASP A 42 -4.21 25.82 24.43
CA ASP A 42 -4.52 25.79 25.88
C ASP A 42 -5.84 25.03 26.12
N HIS A 43 -5.92 24.31 27.25
CA HIS A 43 -6.98 23.45 27.83
C HIS A 43 -6.78 21.94 27.70
N GLY A 44 -6.61 21.31 28.87
CA GLY A 44 -6.23 19.91 29.06
C GLY A 44 -7.34 18.87 28.88
N GLU A 45 -6.90 17.62 29.09
CA GLU A 45 -7.51 16.32 28.81
C GLU A 45 -7.39 15.87 27.34
N GLY A 46 -6.72 14.72 27.15
CA GLY A 46 -6.25 14.21 25.86
C GLY A 46 -7.33 14.14 24.80
N ALA A 47 -7.09 14.82 23.69
CA ALA A 47 -7.84 14.64 22.47
C ALA A 47 -6.88 14.94 21.31
N SER A 48 -6.53 13.91 20.54
CA SER A 48 -6.30 14.12 19.11
C SER A 48 -7.56 14.76 18.51
N GLY A 49 -7.49 15.36 17.32
CA GLY A 49 -8.56 16.15 16.67
C GLY A 49 -9.87 15.43 16.35
N TYR A 50 -10.30 14.46 17.16
CA TYR A 50 -11.56 13.76 17.12
C TYR A 50 -12.72 14.73 17.39
N VAL A 51 -13.46 15.05 16.33
CA VAL A 51 -14.75 15.74 16.44
C VAL A 51 -15.79 14.72 16.89
N ARG A 52 -16.15 14.76 18.17
CA ARG A 52 -17.23 13.95 18.75
C ARG A 52 -18.55 14.25 18.05
N MET A 53 -19.11 13.25 17.37
CA MET A 53 -20.49 13.31 16.91
C MET A 53 -21.42 12.77 17.99
N LEU A 54 -22.34 13.62 18.44
CA LEU A 54 -23.43 13.26 19.34
C LEU A 54 -24.76 13.42 18.61
N PRO A 55 -25.16 12.45 17.76
CA PRO A 55 -26.45 12.50 17.10
C PRO A 55 -27.59 12.43 18.13
N ALA A 56 -28.71 13.07 17.80
CA ALA A 56 -29.87 13.14 18.69
C ALA A 56 -30.72 11.84 18.70
N GLY A 57 -30.42 10.86 17.84
CA GLY A 57 -31.25 9.68 17.64
C GLY A 57 -32.49 9.96 16.77
N PRO A 58 -33.46 9.02 16.72
CA PRO A 58 -34.63 9.11 15.86
C PRO A 58 -35.48 10.33 16.25
N GLN A 59 -35.91 11.09 15.24
CA GLN A 59 -36.85 12.19 15.46
C GLN A 59 -38.27 11.63 15.69
N PRO A 60 -39.13 12.32 16.46
CA PRO A 60 -40.52 11.90 16.63
C PRO A 60 -41.26 11.82 15.29
N ASP A 61 -42.19 10.88 15.19
CA ASP A 61 -43.09 10.71 14.03
C ASP A 61 -42.39 10.49 12.66
N VAL A 62 -41.12 10.04 12.64
CA VAL A 62 -40.43 9.71 11.38
C VAL A 62 -41.04 8.48 10.70
N GLY A 63 -41.12 8.53 9.37
CA GLY A 63 -41.51 7.39 8.54
C GLY A 63 -40.43 6.32 8.45
N GLU A 64 -40.79 5.20 7.81
CA GLU A 64 -40.02 3.96 7.69
C GLU A 64 -38.64 4.20 7.07
N GLU A 65 -38.58 4.80 5.87
CA GLU A 65 -37.33 5.11 5.18
C GLU A 65 -36.47 6.13 5.95
N SER A 66 -37.10 7.15 6.52
CA SER A 66 -36.41 8.18 7.29
C SER A 66 -35.80 7.64 8.59
N LEU A 67 -36.43 6.62 9.18
CA LEU A 67 -35.88 5.90 10.33
C LEU A 67 -34.58 5.19 9.94
N ILE A 68 -34.56 4.44 8.83
CA ILE A 68 -33.35 3.72 8.37
C ILE A 68 -32.25 4.70 7.97
N LYS A 69 -32.56 5.77 7.23
CA LYS A 69 -31.57 6.80 6.88
C LYS A 69 -30.94 7.45 8.13
N GLY A 70 -31.77 7.73 9.14
CA GLY A 70 -31.29 8.23 10.44
C GLY A 70 -30.41 7.21 11.17
N PHE A 71 -30.81 5.94 11.16
CA PHE A 71 -30.05 4.85 11.74
C PHE A 71 -28.66 4.72 11.10
N LEU A 72 -28.59 4.59 9.77
CA LEU A 72 -27.34 4.48 9.01
C LEU A 72 -26.39 5.65 9.29
N ARG A 73 -26.91 6.89 9.31
CA ARG A 73 -26.11 8.07 9.66
C ARG A 73 -25.57 8.02 11.09
N ASP A 74 -26.39 7.55 12.03
CA ASP A 74 -26.03 7.51 13.44
C ASP A 74 -25.14 6.28 13.77
N MET A 75 -25.07 5.27 12.90
CA MET A 75 -24.13 4.14 12.99
C MET A 75 -22.67 4.59 12.91
N GLY A 76 -22.37 5.64 12.13
CA GLY A 76 -21.03 6.23 12.03
C GLY A 76 -20.50 6.89 13.32
N SER A 77 -21.29 6.95 14.40
CA SER A 77 -20.83 7.37 15.73
C SER A 77 -20.49 6.15 16.60
N PHE A 78 -19.21 6.01 16.96
CA PHE A 78 -18.70 4.94 17.82
C PHE A 78 -18.81 5.29 19.33
N GLU A 79 -19.33 6.47 19.67
CA GLU A 79 -19.46 6.91 21.06
C GLU A 79 -20.36 5.97 21.87
N ALA A 80 -19.87 5.59 23.06
CA ALA A 80 -20.58 4.74 24.00
C ALA A 80 -21.16 3.48 23.33
N ASN A 81 -20.37 2.84 22.46
CA ASN A 81 -20.76 1.64 21.71
C ASN A 81 -22.00 1.90 20.82
N HIS A 82 -21.90 2.88 19.91
CA HIS A 82 -22.97 3.26 18.99
C HIS A 82 -24.29 3.65 19.67
N HIS A 83 -24.21 4.40 20.78
CA HIS A 83 -25.38 4.73 21.59
C HIS A 83 -26.51 5.39 20.79
N ALA A 84 -26.18 6.30 19.86
CA ALA A 84 -27.18 6.97 19.03
C ALA A 84 -27.91 6.01 18.08
N ALA A 85 -27.18 5.14 17.38
CA ALA A 85 -27.76 4.12 16.50
C ALA A 85 -28.66 3.14 17.28
N ARG A 86 -28.27 2.76 18.50
CA ARG A 86 -29.10 1.92 19.38
C ARG A 86 -30.47 2.52 19.66
N LEU A 87 -30.64 3.85 19.64
CA LEU A 87 -31.95 4.47 19.88
C LEU A 87 -32.97 4.17 18.76
N TYR A 88 -32.55 3.72 17.58
CA TYR A 88 -33.46 3.34 16.49
C TYR A 88 -34.00 1.91 16.65
N LEU A 89 -33.34 1.06 17.44
CA LEU A 89 -33.71 -0.35 17.58
C LEU A 89 -34.86 -0.55 18.57
N MET A 90 -35.55 -1.69 18.50
CA MET A 90 -36.52 -2.14 19.51
C MET A 90 -35.84 -2.32 20.89
N PRO A 91 -36.50 -2.01 22.02
CA PRO A 91 -35.88 -2.03 23.36
C PRO A 91 -35.07 -3.27 23.70
N GLY A 92 -35.54 -4.47 23.34
CA GLY A 92 -34.80 -5.71 23.57
C GLY A 92 -33.51 -5.82 22.75
N LEU A 93 -33.56 -5.38 21.49
CA LEU A 93 -32.42 -5.41 20.58
C LEU A 93 -31.38 -4.33 20.91
N ARG A 94 -31.80 -3.18 21.48
CA ARG A 94 -30.88 -2.12 21.94
C ARG A 94 -29.80 -2.60 22.88
N GLU A 95 -30.14 -3.55 23.76
CA GLU A 95 -29.24 -4.05 24.80
C GLU A 95 -28.30 -5.14 24.29
N THR A 96 -28.71 -5.91 23.28
CA THR A 96 -27.98 -7.09 22.81
C THR A 96 -27.28 -6.91 21.48
N TRP A 97 -27.65 -5.90 20.68
CA TRP A 97 -27.03 -5.67 19.37
C TRP A 97 -25.53 -5.44 19.54
N ALA A 98 -24.73 -6.27 18.89
CA ALA A 98 -23.28 -6.14 18.82
C ALA A 98 -22.94 -6.41 17.36
N PRO A 99 -22.57 -5.39 16.57
CA PRO A 99 -22.18 -5.61 15.20
C PRO A 99 -20.82 -6.35 15.20
N GLU A 100 -20.88 -7.68 15.15
CA GLU A 100 -19.76 -8.61 15.15
C GLU A 100 -19.65 -9.19 13.72
N GLY A 101 -19.08 -8.42 12.81
CA GLY A 101 -18.98 -8.80 11.40
C GLY A 101 -18.26 -7.75 10.57
N ASP A 102 -18.17 -8.02 9.27
CA ASP A 102 -17.58 -7.07 8.33
C ASP A 102 -18.41 -5.78 8.28
N VAL A 103 -17.71 -4.66 8.13
CA VAL A 103 -18.31 -3.36 7.82
C VAL A 103 -18.56 -3.31 6.32
N LEU A 104 -19.80 -3.05 5.92
CA LEU A 104 -20.16 -2.80 4.53
C LEU A 104 -20.09 -1.29 4.26
N VAL A 105 -19.38 -0.91 3.19
CA VAL A 105 -19.20 0.50 2.83
C VAL A 105 -19.96 0.80 1.55
N TYR A 106 -20.91 1.73 1.63
CA TYR A 106 -21.60 2.28 0.46
C TYR A 106 -21.04 3.66 0.10
N GLU A 107 -21.28 4.10 -1.12
CA GLU A 107 -20.78 5.38 -1.63
C GLU A 107 -21.30 6.57 -0.81
N ASP A 108 -22.61 6.83 -0.86
CA ASP A 108 -23.27 7.87 -0.07
C ASP A 108 -24.78 7.63 0.04
N MET A 109 -25.44 8.38 0.92
CA MET A 109 -26.87 8.18 1.22
C MET A 109 -27.80 8.40 0.01
N ASP A 110 -27.40 9.26 -0.94
CA ASP A 110 -28.20 9.60 -2.11
C ASP A 110 -28.09 8.52 -3.22
N SER A 111 -27.06 7.65 -3.16
CA SER A 111 -26.94 6.50 -4.06
C SER A 111 -27.75 5.27 -3.63
N LEU A 112 -28.35 5.31 -2.42
CA LEU A 112 -29.19 4.23 -1.90
C LEU A 112 -30.64 4.30 -2.39
N THR A 113 -31.19 3.13 -2.67
CA THR A 113 -32.60 2.90 -2.98
C THR A 113 -33.26 2.08 -1.87
N PHE A 114 -34.50 2.40 -1.55
CA PHE A 114 -35.26 1.74 -0.47
C PHE A 114 -36.62 1.27 -1.02
N ASP A 115 -36.86 -0.03 -0.95
CA ASP A 115 -38.18 -0.62 -1.22
C ASP A 115 -38.87 -0.88 0.10
N VAL A 116 -39.99 -0.21 0.35
CA VAL A 116 -40.75 -0.29 1.61
C VAL A 116 -42.04 -1.08 1.39
N ASP A 117 -42.22 -2.19 2.10
CA ASP A 117 -43.47 -2.94 2.16
C ASP A 117 -44.08 -2.86 3.57
N VAL A 118 -45.15 -2.07 3.70
CA VAL A 118 -45.86 -1.91 4.98
C VAL A 118 -46.95 -2.96 5.09
N ALA A 119 -46.89 -3.76 6.16
CA ALA A 119 -47.89 -4.79 6.42
C ALA A 119 -49.29 -4.18 6.54
N ALA A 120 -50.32 -4.93 6.14
CA ALA A 120 -51.71 -4.46 6.12
C ALA A 120 -52.26 -4.01 7.49
N ASN A 121 -51.62 -4.44 8.59
CA ASN A 121 -51.96 -4.00 9.95
C ASN A 121 -51.47 -2.58 10.27
N GLY A 122 -50.53 -2.03 9.49
CA GLY A 122 -49.88 -0.74 9.73
C GLY A 122 -48.95 -0.71 10.93
N GLU A 123 -48.54 -1.89 11.45
CA GLU A 123 -47.74 -2.02 12.67
C GLU A 123 -46.34 -2.61 12.41
N ASN A 124 -46.14 -3.26 11.24
CA ASN A 124 -44.84 -3.79 10.81
C ASN A 124 -44.53 -3.32 9.38
N ALA A 125 -43.25 -3.23 9.04
CA ALA A 125 -42.79 -2.98 7.68
C ALA A 125 -41.48 -3.73 7.39
N GLU A 126 -41.30 -4.16 6.16
CA GLU A 126 -40.04 -4.66 5.64
C GLU A 126 -39.43 -3.58 4.73
N ILE A 127 -38.13 -3.32 4.87
CA ILE A 127 -37.40 -2.37 4.04
C ILE A 127 -36.19 -3.05 3.44
N ARG A 128 -36.14 -3.13 2.12
CA ARG A 128 -34.96 -3.58 1.37
C ARG A 128 -34.16 -2.37 0.89
N MET A 129 -32.90 -2.31 1.27
CA MET A 129 -31.94 -1.27 0.90
C MET A 129 -31.00 -1.82 -0.17
N ARG A 130 -30.83 -1.07 -1.27
CA ARG A 130 -29.90 -1.41 -2.36
C ARG A 130 -29.08 -0.20 -2.80
N GLY A 131 -27.79 -0.39 -3.07
CA GLY A 131 -26.92 0.65 -3.63
C GLY A 131 -25.49 0.16 -3.88
N PRO A 132 -24.62 1.02 -4.43
CA PRO A 132 -23.23 0.66 -4.73
C PRO A 132 -22.49 0.16 -3.48
N HIS A 133 -21.85 -1.01 -3.58
CA HIS A 133 -20.92 -1.55 -2.59
C HIS A 133 -19.51 -1.14 -3.00
N ILE A 134 -18.90 -0.19 -2.30
CA ILE A 134 -17.58 0.32 -2.71
C ILE A 134 -16.43 -0.37 -1.99
N ALA A 135 -16.66 -0.87 -0.77
CA ALA A 135 -15.65 -1.59 0.00
C ALA A 135 -16.27 -2.42 1.14
N SER A 136 -15.49 -3.34 1.69
CA SER A 136 -15.74 -3.96 2.98
C SER A 136 -14.54 -3.79 3.91
N ILE A 137 -14.77 -3.53 5.20
CA ILE A 137 -13.73 -3.62 6.23
C ILE A 137 -13.96 -4.91 7.00
N ARG A 138 -13.04 -5.85 6.88
CA ARG A 138 -13.12 -7.13 7.57
C ARG A 138 -12.95 -6.97 9.08
N ASP A 139 -13.40 -7.96 9.85
CA ASP A 139 -13.16 -8.08 11.29
C ASP A 139 -11.67 -8.04 11.70
N ASP A 140 -10.78 -8.46 10.79
CA ASP A 140 -9.32 -8.36 10.92
C ASP A 140 -8.78 -6.97 10.48
N GLY A 141 -9.66 -6.00 10.23
CA GLY A 141 -9.30 -4.64 9.85
C GLY A 141 -8.86 -4.48 8.40
N GLN A 142 -8.84 -5.53 7.58
CA GLN A 142 -8.50 -5.39 6.16
C GLN A 142 -9.58 -4.59 5.43
N TYR A 143 -9.18 -3.51 4.76
CA TYR A 143 -10.04 -2.82 3.79
C TYR A 143 -9.92 -3.49 2.43
N LEU A 144 -11.06 -3.91 1.89
CA LEU A 144 -11.17 -4.56 0.59
C LEU A 144 -12.07 -3.73 -0.31
N PRO A 145 -11.50 -3.00 -1.27
CA PRO A 145 -12.29 -2.33 -2.28
C PRO A 145 -13.06 -3.34 -3.13
N GLN A 146 -14.22 -2.92 -3.65
CA GLN A 146 -15.08 -3.73 -4.50
C GLN A 146 -15.08 -3.20 -5.93
N GLU A 147 -15.34 -4.07 -6.89
CA GLU A 147 -15.57 -3.67 -8.28
C GLU A 147 -16.81 -2.78 -8.40
N SER A 148 -16.81 -1.84 -9.36
CA SER A 148 -17.82 -0.77 -9.45
C SER A 148 -19.27 -1.23 -9.69
N ASP A 149 -19.49 -2.47 -10.11
CA ASP A 149 -20.82 -3.08 -10.32
C ASP A 149 -21.36 -3.84 -9.09
N THR A 150 -20.55 -3.97 -8.05
CA THR A 150 -20.95 -4.66 -6.81
C THR A 150 -22.02 -3.85 -6.08
N THR A 151 -23.07 -4.51 -5.60
CA THR A 151 -24.22 -3.86 -4.93
C THR A 151 -24.41 -4.42 -3.51
N ILE A 152 -24.62 -3.55 -2.53
CA ILE A 152 -25.13 -3.93 -1.20
C ILE A 152 -26.62 -4.18 -1.32
N ASP A 153 -27.10 -5.32 -0.83
CA ASP A 153 -28.52 -5.66 -0.79
C ASP A 153 -28.86 -6.25 0.58
N VAL A 154 -29.49 -5.44 1.44
CA VAL A 154 -29.80 -5.79 2.82
C VAL A 154 -31.23 -5.44 3.17
N SER A 155 -31.81 -6.17 4.12
CA SER A 155 -33.21 -5.95 4.55
C SER A 155 -33.28 -5.65 6.04
N PHE A 156 -34.26 -4.83 6.42
CA PHE A 156 -34.59 -4.47 7.79
C PHE A 156 -36.05 -4.80 8.06
N GLU A 157 -36.35 -5.33 9.24
CA GLU A 157 -37.73 -5.42 9.73
C GLU A 157 -38.00 -4.33 10.76
N LEU A 158 -39.15 -3.66 10.63
CA LEU A 158 -39.57 -2.59 11.51
C LEU A 158 -40.86 -2.99 12.22
N ALA A 159 -41.00 -2.56 13.47
CA ALA A 159 -42.22 -2.68 14.27
C ALA A 159 -42.49 -1.37 15.02
N LYS A 160 -43.75 -1.12 15.37
CA LYS A 160 -44.10 0.03 16.22
C LYS A 160 -43.89 -0.25 17.71
N ASP A 161 -43.29 0.72 18.38
CA ASP A 161 -43.14 0.82 19.83
C ASP A 161 -43.77 2.15 20.29
N ASP A 162 -44.80 2.07 21.12
CA ASP A 162 -45.62 3.22 21.54
C ASP A 162 -46.12 4.11 20.37
N GLY A 163 -46.36 3.52 19.20
CA GLY A 163 -46.87 4.19 18.00
C GLY A 163 -45.79 4.73 17.07
N GLU A 164 -44.51 4.65 17.45
CA GLU A 164 -43.36 5.08 16.65
C GLU A 164 -42.62 3.88 16.05
N TRP A 165 -42.06 4.04 14.86
CA TRP A 165 -41.27 2.98 14.23
C TRP A 165 -39.94 2.73 14.96
N ARG A 166 -39.56 1.44 15.05
CA ARG A 166 -38.28 0.94 15.54
C ARG A 166 -37.81 -0.25 14.70
N ILE A 167 -36.50 -0.43 14.61
CA ILE A 167 -35.88 -1.57 13.92
C ILE A 167 -36.00 -2.81 14.81
N ALA A 168 -36.70 -3.83 14.34
CA ALA A 168 -36.93 -5.11 15.00
C ALA A 168 -35.91 -6.18 14.57
N GLU A 169 -35.44 -6.13 13.33
CA GLU A 169 -34.41 -7.01 12.77
C GLU A 169 -33.52 -6.24 11.79
N LEU A 170 -32.23 -6.55 11.78
CA LEU A 170 -31.21 -5.93 10.94
C LEU A 170 -30.03 -6.90 10.71
N PRO A 171 -29.20 -6.66 9.69
CA PRO A 171 -27.96 -7.42 9.51
C PRO A 171 -26.99 -7.25 10.69
N ASP A 172 -26.21 -8.29 10.99
CA ASP A 172 -25.16 -8.28 12.02
C ASP A 172 -23.85 -7.61 11.54
N SER A 173 -23.98 -6.50 10.79
CA SER A 173 -22.87 -5.75 10.19
C SER A 173 -23.02 -4.26 10.46
N LEU A 174 -21.89 -3.56 10.57
CA LEU A 174 -21.92 -2.11 10.40
C LEU A 174 -22.11 -1.78 8.91
N ILE A 175 -22.91 -0.77 8.61
CA ILE A 175 -23.14 -0.28 7.25
C ILE A 175 -22.86 1.22 7.29
N LEU A 176 -21.74 1.63 6.70
CA LEU A 176 -21.23 3.00 6.78
C LEU A 176 -21.08 3.60 5.38
N ASP A 177 -21.25 4.92 5.25
CA ASP A 177 -20.86 5.60 4.02
C ASP A 177 -19.34 5.84 3.98
N GLY A 178 -18.78 6.08 2.78
CA GLY A 178 -17.35 6.31 2.62
C GLY A 178 -16.79 7.43 3.51
N ARG A 179 -17.54 8.51 3.73
CA ARG A 179 -17.12 9.64 4.57
C ARG A 179 -17.15 9.30 6.05
N ASP A 180 -18.08 8.43 6.47
CA ASP A 180 -18.08 7.90 7.82
C ASP A 180 -16.82 7.06 8.07
N VAL A 181 -16.38 6.26 7.09
CA VAL A 181 -15.11 5.51 7.18
C VAL A 181 -13.92 6.46 7.29
N GLU A 182 -13.78 7.42 6.38
CA GLU A 182 -12.69 8.42 6.39
C GLU A 182 -12.57 9.15 7.74
N ARG A 183 -13.71 9.47 8.35
CA ARG A 183 -13.77 10.19 9.62
C ARG A 183 -13.49 9.27 10.81
N ALA A 184 -14.14 8.11 10.84
CA ALA A 184 -14.21 7.24 12.02
C ALA A 184 -13.11 6.17 12.06
N TYR A 185 -12.41 5.90 10.97
CA TYR A 185 -11.31 4.94 10.92
C TYR A 185 -9.97 5.61 10.67
N ARG A 186 -8.89 4.93 11.07
CA ARG A 186 -7.52 5.26 10.68
C ARG A 186 -6.88 4.05 10.05
N SER A 187 -6.23 4.26 8.92
CA SER A 187 -5.34 3.31 8.28
C SER A 187 -3.97 3.38 8.96
N LEU A 188 -3.50 2.25 9.48
CA LEU A 188 -2.21 2.08 10.15
C LEU A 188 -1.64 0.71 9.75
N ASN A 189 -0.33 0.56 9.71
CA ASN A 189 0.29 -0.74 9.40
C ASN A 189 0.53 -1.55 10.68
N LEU A 190 0.27 -2.86 10.62
CA LEU A 190 0.92 -3.82 11.50
C LEU A 190 2.17 -4.34 10.79
N TYR A 191 3.22 -4.69 11.53
CA TYR A 191 4.44 -5.23 10.92
C TYR A 191 4.65 -6.68 11.33
N PHE A 192 4.84 -7.55 10.34
CA PHE A 192 5.10 -8.98 10.50
C PHE A 192 6.36 -9.38 9.74
N PHE A 193 7.04 -10.44 10.14
CA PHE A 193 8.21 -10.89 9.38
C PHE A 193 7.80 -11.51 8.05
N ASN A 194 8.61 -11.33 7.00
CA ASN A 194 8.56 -12.21 5.85
C ASN A 194 8.94 -13.66 6.26
N ARG A 195 8.75 -14.64 5.37
CA ARG A 195 8.82 -16.06 5.75
C ARG A 195 10.20 -16.54 6.20
N ASP A 196 11.25 -15.88 5.75
CA ASP A 196 12.66 -16.10 6.09
C ASP A 196 13.14 -15.21 7.24
N GLU A 197 12.27 -14.35 7.78
CA GLU A 197 12.52 -13.47 8.93
C GLU A 197 13.67 -12.47 8.71
N SER A 198 13.89 -12.08 7.45
CA SER A 198 14.93 -11.13 7.04
C SER A 198 14.46 -9.68 7.02
N THR A 199 13.16 -9.41 6.87
CA THR A 199 12.60 -8.05 6.94
C THR A 199 11.14 -8.07 7.41
N LEU A 200 10.64 -6.91 7.82
CA LEU A 200 9.23 -6.71 8.16
C LEU A 200 8.38 -6.35 6.94
N VAL A 201 7.15 -6.81 6.96
CA VAL A 201 6.12 -6.59 5.95
C VAL A 201 5.00 -5.78 6.59
N PRO A 202 4.68 -4.58 6.07
CA PRO A 202 3.52 -3.83 6.51
C PRO A 202 2.22 -4.48 6.03
N ASP A 203 1.28 -4.60 6.96
CA ASP A 203 -0.06 -5.11 6.80
C ASP A 203 -1.06 -4.00 7.18
N PRO A 204 -1.58 -3.23 6.20
CA PRO A 204 -2.48 -2.12 6.46
C PRO A 204 -3.79 -2.60 7.11
N VAL A 205 -4.17 -1.97 8.22
CA VAL A 205 -5.43 -2.24 8.93
C VAL A 205 -6.18 -0.95 9.24
N PHE A 206 -7.50 -1.05 9.16
CA PHE A 206 -8.44 0.03 9.46
C PHE A 206 -8.95 -0.13 10.88
N LEU A 207 -8.53 0.77 11.75
CA LEU A 207 -8.91 0.76 13.16
C LEU A 207 -9.90 1.88 13.45
N PRO A 208 -11.06 1.58 14.08
CA PRO A 208 -11.99 2.61 14.51
C PRO A 208 -11.35 3.51 15.57
N VAL A 209 -11.53 4.82 15.39
CA VAL A 209 -11.21 5.86 16.36
C VAL A 209 -12.36 5.93 17.36
N ASN A 210 -12.12 5.41 18.55
CA ASN A 210 -13.08 5.42 19.65
C ASN A 210 -12.41 5.94 20.94
N SER A 211 -13.02 5.71 22.10
CA SER A 211 -12.48 6.17 23.38
C SER A 211 -11.24 5.41 23.87
N GLU A 212 -10.91 4.27 23.26
CA GLU A 212 -9.69 3.52 23.52
C GLU A 212 -8.47 4.22 22.92
N ASN A 213 -7.31 4.09 23.57
CA ASN A 213 -6.06 4.62 23.04
C ASN A 213 -5.62 3.80 21.81
N MET A 214 -5.25 4.49 20.72
CA MET A 214 -4.87 3.86 19.45
C MET A 214 -3.67 2.91 19.60
N ALA A 215 -2.69 3.23 20.43
CA ALA A 215 -1.54 2.36 20.69
C ALA A 215 -1.99 1.02 21.33
N THR A 216 -2.91 1.08 22.30
CA THR A 216 -3.47 -0.14 22.92
C THR A 216 -4.22 -0.99 21.88
N HIS A 217 -4.97 -0.36 20.98
CA HIS A 217 -5.70 -1.04 19.92
C HIS A 217 -4.74 -1.73 18.93
N LEU A 218 -3.70 -1.02 18.48
CA LEU A 218 -2.67 -1.56 17.59
C LEU A 218 -1.95 -2.76 18.20
N VAL A 219 -1.51 -2.67 19.46
CA VAL A 219 -0.81 -3.77 20.14
C VAL A 219 -1.69 -5.03 20.18
N ARG A 220 -2.97 -4.89 20.54
CA ARG A 220 -3.90 -6.02 20.56
C ARG A 220 -4.12 -6.61 19.17
N ARG A 221 -4.25 -5.75 18.15
CA ARG A 221 -4.43 -6.19 16.77
C ARG A 221 -3.19 -6.93 16.26
N LEU A 222 -1.99 -6.41 16.49
CA LEU A 222 -0.71 -7.03 16.14
C LEU A 222 -0.57 -8.44 16.75
N VAL A 223 -0.80 -8.56 18.07
CA VAL A 223 -0.70 -9.85 18.78
C VAL A 223 -1.77 -10.85 18.35
N SER A 224 -2.92 -10.37 17.85
CA SER A 224 -3.96 -11.24 17.29
C SER A 224 -3.57 -11.86 15.94
N GLY A 225 -2.52 -11.36 15.29
CA GLY A 225 -1.99 -11.86 14.03
C GLY A 225 -2.37 -10.99 12.82
N PRO A 226 -1.78 -11.32 11.65
CA PRO A 226 -1.98 -10.59 10.40
C PRO A 226 -3.43 -10.65 9.89
N THR A 227 -3.74 -9.83 8.89
CA THR A 227 -4.94 -9.99 8.07
C THR A 227 -4.95 -11.37 7.41
N ARG A 228 -6.12 -11.95 7.21
CA ARG A 228 -6.26 -13.25 6.53
C ARG A 228 -5.69 -13.25 5.12
N TRP A 229 -5.67 -12.08 4.49
CA TRP A 229 -5.05 -11.91 3.20
C TRP A 229 -3.54 -12.05 3.32
N LEU A 230 -2.86 -11.34 4.22
CA LEU A 230 -1.40 -11.40 4.28
C LEU A 230 -0.86 -12.66 4.99
N ASP A 231 -1.60 -13.25 5.92
CA ASP A 231 -1.19 -14.37 6.80
C ASP A 231 -0.35 -15.47 6.10
N PRO A 232 -0.72 -15.98 4.91
CA PRO A 232 0.06 -17.04 4.28
C PRO A 232 1.43 -16.60 3.76
N ALA A 233 1.73 -15.30 3.68
CA ALA A 233 2.99 -14.77 3.17
C ALA A 233 3.96 -14.30 4.27
N VAL A 234 3.51 -14.26 5.53
CA VAL A 234 4.28 -13.68 6.65
C VAL A 234 4.37 -14.61 7.86
N ARG A 235 5.12 -14.20 8.87
CA ARG A 235 5.24 -14.85 10.18
C ARG A 235 5.08 -13.83 11.30
N SER A 236 4.46 -14.30 12.38
CA SER A 236 4.39 -13.58 13.64
C SER A 236 5.39 -14.16 14.62
N ALA A 237 6.20 -13.31 15.24
CA ALA A 237 7.10 -13.69 16.33
C ALA A 237 6.34 -14.01 17.62
N PHE A 238 5.07 -13.60 17.72
CA PHE A 238 4.20 -13.93 18.85
C PHE A 238 3.75 -15.40 18.78
N PRO A 239 4.05 -16.22 19.80
CA PRO A 239 3.53 -17.59 19.86
C PRO A 239 2.00 -17.64 19.83
N GLU A 240 1.44 -18.71 19.25
CA GLU A 240 -0.02 -18.90 19.19
C GLU A 240 -0.65 -18.85 20.60
N GLY A 241 -1.74 -18.10 20.73
CA GLY A 241 -2.44 -17.92 22.00
C GLY A 241 -1.83 -16.88 22.94
N THR A 242 -0.81 -16.13 22.48
CA THR A 242 -0.32 -14.93 23.17
C THR A 242 -1.44 -13.90 23.31
N ARG A 243 -1.46 -13.20 24.43
CA ARG A 243 -2.38 -12.09 24.70
C ARG A 243 -1.58 -10.88 25.17
N ALA A 244 -2.01 -9.69 24.76
CA ALA A 244 -1.38 -8.45 25.16
C ALA A 244 -2.36 -7.54 25.89
N ASP A 245 -1.91 -7.00 27.01
CA ASP A 245 -2.48 -5.82 27.64
C ASP A 245 -1.50 -4.66 27.46
N ALA A 246 -2.00 -3.50 27.04
CA ALA A 246 -1.16 -2.34 26.79
C ALA A 246 -1.74 -1.10 27.48
N ALA A 247 -0.86 -0.36 28.15
CA ALA A 247 -1.19 0.90 28.80
C ALA A 247 -0.32 2.02 28.22
N TYR A 248 -0.97 3.12 27.82
CA TYR A 248 -0.30 4.35 27.43
C TYR A 248 -0.28 5.34 28.60
N ASP A 249 0.90 5.84 28.95
CA ASP A 249 1.09 6.92 29.90
C ASP A 249 2.14 7.91 29.39
N SER A 250 1.70 9.13 29.08
CA SER A 250 2.58 10.27 28.83
C SER A 250 3.71 10.01 27.80
N GLY A 251 3.39 9.28 26.73
CA GLY A 251 4.31 8.93 25.64
C GLY A 251 4.99 7.56 25.78
N VAL A 252 4.81 6.88 26.91
CA VAL A 252 5.32 5.52 27.14
C VAL A 252 4.19 4.52 26.93
N VAL A 253 4.43 3.49 26.12
CA VAL A 253 3.54 2.33 25.98
C VAL A 253 4.18 1.15 26.70
N THR A 254 3.53 0.70 27.78
CA THR A 254 3.90 -0.55 28.46
C THR A 254 3.04 -1.69 27.94
N VAL A 255 3.68 -2.69 27.35
CA VAL A 255 3.04 -3.90 26.83
C VAL A 255 3.34 -5.07 27.76
N GLU A 256 2.30 -5.67 28.32
CA GLU A 256 2.38 -6.92 29.11
C GLU A 256 1.87 -8.07 28.25
N LEU A 257 2.77 -9.00 27.93
CA LEU A 257 2.45 -10.23 27.22
C LEU A 257 2.20 -11.37 28.20
N SER A 258 1.13 -12.11 27.94
CA SER A 258 0.75 -13.31 28.68
C SER A 258 0.41 -14.46 27.72
N GLY A 259 0.42 -15.69 28.22
CA GLY A 259 0.24 -16.88 27.39
C GLY A 259 1.28 -17.95 27.70
N THR A 260 1.53 -18.85 26.74
CA THR A 260 2.63 -19.83 26.84
C THR A 260 3.82 -19.30 26.05
N ILE A 261 4.57 -18.39 26.67
CA ILE A 261 5.76 -17.78 26.07
C ILE A 261 6.98 -18.43 26.74
N SER A 262 7.78 -19.17 25.97
CA SER A 262 9.01 -19.81 26.46
C SER A 262 10.12 -18.78 26.61
N VAL A 263 11.12 -19.06 27.46
CA VAL A 263 12.35 -18.25 27.55
C VAL A 263 13.15 -18.26 26.24
N ASP A 264 13.00 -19.33 25.45
CA ASP A 264 13.64 -19.48 24.14
C ASP A 264 12.82 -18.83 23.00
N SER A 265 11.73 -18.10 23.31
CA SER A 265 10.92 -17.43 22.28
C SER A 265 11.69 -16.24 21.69
N ASP A 266 11.32 -15.86 20.47
CA ASP A 266 11.95 -14.73 19.80
C ASP A 266 11.51 -13.38 20.38
N HIS A 267 12.15 -12.99 21.48
CA HIS A 267 11.88 -11.72 22.14
C HIS A 267 12.30 -10.52 21.29
N TYR A 268 13.34 -10.68 20.46
CA TYR A 268 13.79 -9.64 19.55
C TYR A 268 12.72 -9.39 18.48
N GLY A 269 12.22 -10.44 17.82
CA GLY A 269 11.17 -10.31 16.81
C GLY A 269 9.86 -9.76 17.37
N MET A 270 9.44 -10.20 18.56
CA MET A 270 8.27 -9.61 19.24
C MET A 270 8.44 -8.11 19.48
N ALA A 271 9.63 -7.68 19.93
CA ALA A 271 9.94 -6.28 20.14
C ALA A 271 10.01 -5.49 18.83
N ALA A 272 10.67 -6.02 17.79
CA ALA A 272 10.78 -5.38 16.48
C ALA A 272 9.39 -5.09 15.87
N GLN A 273 8.50 -6.08 15.89
CA GLN A 273 7.13 -5.90 15.39
C GLN A 273 6.36 -4.83 16.18
N LEU A 274 6.50 -4.80 17.52
CA LEU A 274 5.88 -3.76 18.36
C LEU A 274 6.46 -2.39 18.07
N ALA A 275 7.78 -2.28 18.00
CA ALA A 275 8.50 -1.04 17.76
C ALA A 275 8.07 -0.42 16.42
N TRP A 276 8.15 -1.16 15.31
CA TRP A 276 7.73 -0.67 13.99
C TRP A 276 6.25 -0.32 13.93
N THR A 277 5.38 -1.11 14.55
CA THR A 277 3.93 -0.83 14.61
C THR A 277 3.66 0.48 15.36
N LEU A 278 4.28 0.67 16.53
CA LEU A 278 4.04 1.83 17.39
C LEU A 278 4.78 3.10 16.94
N LYS A 279 5.90 2.98 16.23
CA LYS A 279 6.70 4.09 15.69
C LYS A 279 5.89 5.04 14.82
N GLN A 280 4.84 4.53 14.16
CA GLN A 280 3.91 5.31 13.35
C GLN A 280 3.09 6.33 14.15
N LEU A 281 2.98 6.18 15.47
CA LEU A 281 2.25 7.09 16.35
C LEU A 281 3.21 8.13 16.94
N PRO A 282 3.19 9.40 16.52
CA PRO A 282 4.13 10.41 17.00
C PRO A 282 4.02 10.69 18.51
N GLU A 283 2.86 10.43 19.11
CA GLU A 283 2.67 10.53 20.55
C GLU A 283 3.41 9.44 21.34
N VAL A 284 3.75 8.31 20.71
CA VAL A 284 4.49 7.21 21.35
C VAL A 284 5.98 7.46 21.19
N GLN A 285 6.62 7.75 22.31
CA GLN A 285 8.04 8.05 22.41
C GLN A 285 8.84 6.83 22.87
N GLU A 286 8.25 5.99 23.73
CA GLU A 286 8.95 4.90 24.39
C GLU A 286 8.13 3.61 24.44
N LEU A 287 8.79 2.47 24.19
CA LEU A 287 8.24 1.13 24.37
C LEU A 287 8.89 0.43 25.57
N VAL A 288 8.04 -0.13 26.45
CA VAL A 288 8.45 -1.04 27.53
C VAL A 288 7.74 -2.38 27.34
N LEU A 289 8.51 -3.44 27.14
CA LEU A 289 7.99 -4.80 26.96
C LEU A 289 8.15 -5.62 28.26
N ARG A 290 7.06 -6.26 28.69
CA ARG A 290 7.04 -7.18 29.82
C ARG A 290 6.44 -8.51 29.43
N ILE A 291 7.03 -9.58 29.94
CA ILE A 291 6.55 -10.96 29.77
C ILE A 291 6.41 -11.56 31.16
N HIS A 292 5.19 -11.96 31.53
CA HIS A 292 4.90 -12.54 32.85
C HIS A 292 5.32 -11.63 34.02
N GLY A 293 5.21 -10.32 33.84
CA GLY A 293 5.59 -9.29 34.81
C GLY A 293 7.09 -9.01 34.92
N GLU A 294 7.93 -9.66 34.11
CA GLU A 294 9.37 -9.38 34.01
C GLU A 294 9.64 -8.50 32.78
N GLU A 295 10.45 -7.46 32.95
CA GLU A 295 10.84 -6.56 31.87
C GLU A 295 11.87 -7.20 30.94
N VAL A 296 11.66 -7.05 29.65
CA VAL A 296 12.54 -7.56 28.60
C VAL A 296 13.50 -6.45 28.20
N GLU A 297 14.80 -6.73 28.24
CA GLU A 297 15.83 -5.80 27.78
C GLU A 297 15.76 -5.68 26.25
N LEU A 298 15.56 -4.46 25.74
CA LEU A 298 15.44 -4.17 24.31
C LEU A 298 16.78 -3.68 23.74
N PRO A 299 17.02 -3.80 22.41
CA PRO A 299 18.14 -3.13 21.76
C PRO A 299 18.11 -1.62 22.06
N GLY A 300 19.17 -1.09 22.67
CA GLY A 300 19.23 0.30 23.15
C GLY A 300 19.06 0.50 24.66
N GLY A 301 18.68 -0.55 25.41
CA GLY A 301 18.59 -0.56 26.88
C GLY A 301 17.20 -0.91 27.40
N ASP A 302 16.91 -0.51 28.64
CA ASP A 302 15.64 -0.83 29.34
C ASP A 302 14.40 -0.13 28.72
N ALA A 303 14.63 0.90 27.91
CA ALA A 303 13.61 1.78 27.32
C ALA A 303 14.03 2.21 25.92
N GLU A 304 13.22 1.90 24.92
CA GLU A 304 13.54 2.18 23.53
C GLU A 304 12.89 3.49 23.07
N ASN A 305 13.68 4.43 22.55
CA ASN A 305 13.15 5.65 21.96
C ASN A 305 12.72 5.41 20.50
N LEU A 306 11.42 5.26 20.27
CA LEU A 306 10.86 4.93 18.96
C LEU A 306 10.94 6.08 17.95
N GLN A 307 11.06 7.32 18.41
CA GLN A 307 11.09 8.51 17.56
C GLN A 307 12.52 9.02 17.31
N GLY A 308 13.54 8.30 17.80
CA GLY A 308 14.94 8.62 17.53
C GLY A 308 15.39 8.16 16.14
N ASP A 309 16.50 8.75 15.66
CA ASP A 309 17.21 8.32 14.45
C ASP A 309 18.00 7.02 14.67
N GLY A 310 17.51 6.13 15.54
CA GLY A 310 18.23 4.96 15.99
C GLY A 310 18.19 3.82 14.95
N GLU A 311 19.37 3.29 14.62
CA GLU A 311 19.59 2.18 13.68
C GLU A 311 19.24 0.80 14.29
N GLN A 312 18.49 0.75 15.40
CA GLN A 312 18.33 -0.48 16.21
C GLN A 312 17.54 -1.60 15.49
N TRP A 313 16.77 -1.25 14.46
CA TRP A 313 15.90 -2.16 13.72
C TRP A 313 16.14 -2.13 12.21
N ASP A 314 17.25 -1.56 11.76
CA ASP A 314 17.55 -1.40 10.34
C ASP A 314 17.73 -2.76 9.65
N ASP A 315 18.21 -3.76 10.40
CA ASP A 315 18.32 -5.16 9.95
C ASP A 315 16.98 -5.75 9.49
N VAL A 316 15.85 -5.18 9.94
CA VAL A 316 14.50 -5.65 9.61
C VAL A 316 13.64 -4.53 9.03
N ASP A 317 14.26 -3.49 8.45
CA ASP A 317 13.56 -2.35 7.86
C ASP A 317 12.62 -2.82 6.74
N PRO A 318 11.30 -2.49 6.81
CA PRO A 318 10.31 -2.88 5.81
C PRO A 318 10.51 -2.28 4.42
N GLY A 319 11.42 -1.32 4.26
CA GLY A 319 11.90 -0.85 2.96
C GLY A 319 12.76 -1.89 2.25
N GLY A 320 13.49 -2.73 3.00
CA GLY A 320 14.35 -3.78 2.44
C GLY A 320 15.39 -3.26 1.44
N MET A 321 15.83 -2.01 1.58
CA MET A 321 16.78 -1.39 0.64
C MET A 321 18.19 -1.35 1.29
N PRO A 322 19.25 -1.73 0.56
CA PRO A 322 20.62 -1.52 1.02
C PRO A 322 20.94 -0.04 1.26
N ASP A 323 22.03 0.21 1.98
CA ASP A 323 22.62 1.54 2.08
C ASP A 323 23.19 1.98 0.73
N ASP A 324 22.80 3.18 0.28
CA ASP A 324 23.33 3.83 -0.93
C ASP A 324 23.30 3.02 -2.24
N PRO A 325 22.14 2.47 -2.64
CA PRO A 325 21.96 1.81 -3.93
C PRO A 325 22.21 2.77 -5.09
N ASN A 326 22.75 2.23 -6.18
CA ASN A 326 22.77 2.94 -7.45
C ASN A 326 21.39 2.85 -8.12
N ALA A 327 21.04 3.88 -8.89
CA ALA A 327 20.04 3.69 -9.95
C ALA A 327 20.75 3.27 -11.24
N TYR A 328 20.05 2.58 -12.13
CA TYR A 328 20.56 2.12 -13.42
C TYR A 328 19.67 2.64 -14.55
N PHE A 329 20.25 2.91 -15.71
CA PHE A 329 19.53 3.40 -16.88
C PHE A 329 20.27 3.05 -18.18
N VAL A 330 19.56 3.10 -19.31
CA VAL A 330 20.12 2.78 -20.63
C VAL A 330 20.41 4.06 -21.41
N ARG A 331 21.58 4.14 -22.04
CA ARG A 331 21.95 5.21 -22.98
C ARG A 331 22.76 4.62 -24.12
N ASP A 332 22.35 4.93 -25.36
CA ASP A 332 23.00 4.41 -26.58
C ASP A 332 23.17 2.87 -26.59
N GLY A 333 22.20 2.14 -26.02
CA GLY A 333 22.25 0.68 -25.91
C GLY A 333 23.28 0.15 -24.90
N GLN A 334 23.75 1.00 -23.98
CA GLN A 334 24.69 0.68 -22.91
C GLN A 334 24.05 0.92 -21.56
N LEU A 335 24.37 0.10 -20.57
CA LEU A 335 23.91 0.30 -19.21
C LEU A 335 24.84 1.23 -18.44
N TRP A 336 24.24 2.18 -17.73
CA TRP A 336 24.89 3.17 -16.88
C TRP A 336 24.28 3.11 -15.49
N SER A 337 25.07 3.46 -14.48
CA SER A 337 24.63 3.67 -13.11
C SER A 337 24.71 5.14 -12.73
N LEU A 338 23.85 5.51 -11.78
CA LEU A 338 23.74 6.83 -11.18
C LEU A 338 23.88 6.67 -9.67
N SER A 339 24.99 7.13 -9.11
CA SER A 339 25.27 7.04 -7.67
C SER A 339 25.01 8.37 -6.95
N GLY A 340 24.62 8.29 -5.68
CA GLY A 340 24.35 9.43 -4.81
C GLY A 340 22.94 9.44 -4.23
N ASP A 341 22.77 10.18 -3.13
CA ASP A 341 21.51 10.30 -2.39
C ASP A 341 20.48 11.24 -3.04
N GLY A 342 20.90 11.98 -4.07
CA GLY A 342 20.09 13.00 -4.74
C GLY A 342 19.71 14.21 -3.88
N GLN A 343 20.12 14.25 -2.60
CA GLN A 343 19.75 15.24 -1.59
C GLN A 343 20.77 16.38 -1.48
N GLU A 344 22.08 16.08 -1.57
CA GLU A 344 23.13 17.10 -1.42
C GLU A 344 24.14 17.17 -2.58
N ASN A 345 24.32 16.08 -3.33
CA ASN A 345 25.28 16.00 -4.43
C ASN A 345 24.61 15.83 -5.80
N GLU A 346 25.24 16.37 -6.84
CA GLU A 346 24.87 15.99 -8.21
C GLU A 346 25.12 14.49 -8.37
N PRO A 347 24.13 13.72 -8.88
CA PRO A 347 24.30 12.30 -9.07
C PRO A 347 25.47 12.03 -10.02
N GLN A 348 26.27 11.01 -9.74
CA GLN A 348 27.46 10.68 -10.52
C GLN A 348 27.16 9.52 -11.46
N GLU A 349 27.36 9.78 -12.75
CA GLU A 349 27.16 8.77 -13.80
C GLU A 349 28.41 7.91 -13.96
N SER A 350 28.23 6.60 -14.03
CA SER A 350 29.30 5.64 -14.35
C SER A 350 28.77 4.60 -15.32
N ARG A 351 29.61 4.19 -16.27
CA ARG A 351 29.26 3.08 -17.16
C ARG A 351 29.38 1.78 -16.38
N VAL A 352 28.39 0.90 -16.49
CA VAL A 352 28.45 -0.44 -15.86
C VAL A 352 29.63 -1.21 -16.45
N GLU A 353 30.26 -2.10 -15.67
CA GLU A 353 31.36 -2.91 -16.19
C GLU A 353 30.84 -4.08 -17.06
N GLY A 354 31.72 -4.68 -17.87
CA GLY A 354 31.39 -5.88 -18.64
C GLY A 354 30.50 -5.65 -19.87
N ALA A 355 29.87 -6.74 -20.33
CA ALA A 355 29.03 -6.75 -21.52
C ALA A 355 27.88 -5.73 -21.46
N LEU A 356 27.32 -5.51 -20.26
CA LEU A 356 26.23 -4.57 -19.98
C LEU A 356 26.60 -3.12 -20.34
N GLY A 357 27.79 -2.69 -19.93
CA GLY A 357 28.30 -1.36 -20.28
C GLY A 357 28.86 -1.30 -21.68
N GLU A 358 29.58 -2.32 -22.13
CA GLU A 358 30.19 -2.37 -23.48
C GLU A 358 29.17 -2.09 -24.59
N GLY A 359 27.93 -2.54 -24.38
CA GLY A 359 26.87 -2.51 -25.37
C GLY A 359 27.08 -3.59 -26.43
N GLY A 360 26.08 -3.79 -27.27
CA GLY A 360 26.09 -4.84 -28.30
C GLY A 360 24.90 -5.79 -28.23
N ASN A 361 24.16 -5.73 -27.13
CA ASN A 361 22.83 -6.33 -26.99
C ASN A 361 21.86 -5.27 -26.45
N PRO A 362 21.07 -4.60 -27.32
CA PRO A 362 20.18 -3.54 -26.87
C PRO A 362 19.06 -4.12 -26.00
N LEU A 363 18.95 -3.59 -24.78
CA LEU A 363 17.93 -4.00 -23.82
C LEU A 363 16.73 -3.03 -23.90
N ARG A 364 15.54 -3.59 -24.09
CA ARG A 364 14.26 -2.87 -24.02
C ARG A 364 13.89 -2.53 -22.58
N GLN A 365 14.14 -3.46 -21.66
CA GLN A 365 13.93 -3.34 -20.23
C GLN A 365 15.07 -4.03 -19.50
N HIS A 366 15.32 -3.65 -18.26
CA HIS A 366 16.22 -4.36 -17.37
C HIS A 366 15.69 -4.37 -15.94
N ALA A 367 16.20 -5.28 -15.13
CA ALA A 367 15.98 -5.36 -13.69
C ALA A 367 17.31 -5.70 -13.01
N VAL A 368 17.53 -5.14 -11.82
CA VAL A 368 18.79 -5.29 -11.07
C VAL A 368 18.49 -6.01 -9.76
N SER A 369 19.26 -7.05 -9.43
CA SER A 369 19.11 -7.77 -8.16
C SER A 369 19.35 -6.82 -6.99
N LEU A 370 18.74 -7.09 -5.84
CA LEU A 370 18.77 -6.17 -4.70
C LEU A 370 20.20 -5.87 -4.21
N ASP A 371 21.10 -6.86 -4.32
CA ASP A 371 22.52 -6.78 -3.99
C ASP A 371 23.39 -6.21 -5.13
N GLU A 372 22.78 -5.80 -6.24
CA GLU A 372 23.41 -5.26 -7.45
C GLU A 372 24.41 -6.21 -8.15
N SER A 373 24.42 -7.51 -7.79
CA SER A 373 25.36 -8.49 -8.35
C SER A 373 24.93 -9.05 -9.71
N ARG A 374 23.64 -8.95 -10.07
CA ARG A 374 23.09 -9.49 -11.32
C ARG A 374 22.12 -8.53 -11.96
N ILE A 375 22.17 -8.47 -13.29
CA ILE A 375 21.27 -7.65 -14.10
C ILE A 375 20.60 -8.53 -15.15
N ALA A 376 19.28 -8.56 -15.09
CA ALA A 376 18.43 -9.16 -16.10
C ALA A 376 18.08 -8.13 -17.16
N GLY A 377 18.01 -8.56 -18.41
CA GLY A 377 17.68 -7.73 -19.56
C GLY A 377 16.68 -8.43 -20.46
N LEU A 378 15.69 -7.67 -20.93
CA LEU A 378 14.79 -8.07 -21.99
C LEU A 378 15.33 -7.50 -23.30
N GLU A 379 15.67 -8.36 -24.25
CA GLU A 379 16.20 -7.93 -25.55
C GLU A 379 15.14 -7.17 -26.37
N ASP A 380 15.56 -6.32 -27.31
CA ASP A 380 14.65 -5.46 -28.12
C ASP A 380 13.56 -6.24 -28.88
N GLY A 381 13.80 -7.51 -29.21
CA GLY A 381 12.84 -8.40 -29.85
C GLY A 381 11.73 -8.93 -28.93
N LEU A 382 11.85 -8.70 -27.61
CA LEU A 382 10.99 -9.23 -26.54
C LEU A 382 10.93 -10.77 -26.48
N ASP A 383 11.77 -11.47 -27.25
CA ASP A 383 11.73 -12.92 -27.42
C ASP A 383 12.79 -13.67 -26.61
N SER A 384 13.57 -12.94 -25.81
CA SER A 384 14.72 -13.46 -25.06
C SER A 384 14.95 -12.66 -23.78
N VAL A 385 15.16 -13.39 -22.68
CA VAL A 385 15.62 -12.84 -21.40
C VAL A 385 17.05 -13.28 -21.18
N VAL A 386 17.91 -12.31 -20.86
CA VAL A 386 19.33 -12.52 -20.57
C VAL A 386 19.66 -12.05 -19.16
N VAL A 387 20.66 -12.68 -18.55
CA VAL A 387 21.25 -12.26 -17.27
C VAL A 387 22.75 -12.05 -17.46
N ALA A 388 23.31 -11.04 -16.80
CA ALA A 388 24.74 -10.80 -16.77
C ALA A 388 25.19 -10.26 -15.40
N GLU A 389 26.42 -10.59 -15.03
CA GLU A 389 27.12 -9.99 -13.90
C GLU A 389 27.78 -8.67 -14.36
N PRO A 390 27.70 -7.58 -13.57
CA PRO A 390 28.28 -6.28 -13.92
C PRO A 390 29.79 -6.24 -13.65
N ASP A 391 30.55 -7.14 -14.27
CA ASP A 391 32.00 -7.24 -14.14
C ASP A 391 32.70 -7.35 -15.51
N SER A 392 33.98 -6.98 -15.55
CA SER A 392 34.80 -6.94 -16.79
C SER A 392 34.96 -8.24 -17.60
N GLY A 393 34.56 -9.40 -17.08
CA GLY A 393 34.64 -10.72 -17.73
C GLY A 393 33.28 -11.39 -17.99
N GLY A 394 32.21 -10.91 -17.36
CA GLY A 394 30.84 -11.40 -17.51
C GLY A 394 30.26 -11.15 -18.91
N GLY A 395 29.57 -12.16 -19.45
CA GLY A 395 28.79 -12.06 -20.68
C GLY A 395 27.32 -12.30 -20.41
N TYR A 396 26.47 -12.02 -21.41
CA TYR A 396 25.05 -12.36 -21.33
C TYR A 396 24.85 -13.88 -21.38
N GLU A 397 24.11 -14.40 -20.42
CA GLU A 397 23.54 -15.74 -20.41
C GLU A 397 22.06 -15.65 -20.76
N SER A 398 21.60 -16.36 -21.80
CA SER A 398 20.17 -16.45 -22.10
C SER A 398 19.51 -17.47 -21.18
N VAL A 399 18.50 -17.02 -20.44
CA VAL A 399 17.79 -17.81 -19.42
C VAL A 399 16.38 -18.21 -19.86
N LEU A 400 15.77 -17.43 -20.75
CA LEU A 400 14.51 -17.74 -21.44
C LEU A 400 14.60 -17.29 -22.90
N SER A 401 13.92 -18.02 -23.80
CA SER A 401 13.91 -17.69 -25.23
C SER A 401 12.68 -18.28 -25.93
N GLY A 402 12.21 -17.62 -26.99
CA GLY A 402 11.15 -18.10 -27.87
C GLY A 402 9.72 -17.79 -27.42
N GLY A 403 9.56 -17.03 -26.32
CA GLY A 403 8.29 -16.47 -25.87
C GLY A 403 8.10 -15.02 -26.30
N GLU A 404 7.14 -14.33 -25.71
CA GLU A 404 6.96 -12.88 -25.80
C GLU A 404 6.90 -12.31 -24.38
N TYR A 405 8.03 -11.79 -23.89
CA TYR A 405 8.16 -11.37 -22.51
C TYR A 405 7.80 -9.88 -22.34
N THR A 406 7.12 -9.54 -21.25
CA THR A 406 6.59 -8.18 -21.02
C THR A 406 7.19 -7.49 -19.81
N SER A 407 7.71 -8.24 -18.84
CA SER A 407 8.17 -7.66 -17.57
C SER A 407 9.24 -8.50 -16.89
N LEU A 408 10.15 -7.81 -16.17
CA LEU A 408 11.20 -8.37 -15.32
C LEU A 408 11.12 -7.76 -13.91
N SER A 409 11.37 -8.57 -12.88
CA SER A 409 11.55 -8.11 -11.49
C SER A 409 12.47 -9.06 -10.74
N TRP A 410 13.36 -8.55 -9.91
CA TRP A 410 14.02 -9.40 -8.93
C TRP A 410 13.19 -9.42 -7.65
N ASP A 411 13.45 -10.40 -6.80
CA ASP A 411 12.91 -10.44 -5.45
C ASP A 411 14.08 -10.53 -4.44
N PRO A 412 13.83 -10.42 -3.12
CA PRO A 412 14.91 -10.40 -2.14
C PRO A 412 15.65 -11.73 -1.96
N HIS A 413 15.22 -12.81 -2.64
CA HIS A 413 15.89 -14.12 -2.64
C HIS A 413 16.80 -14.28 -3.87
N ASP A 414 17.01 -13.21 -4.62
CA ASP A 414 17.67 -13.22 -5.92
C ASP A 414 16.99 -14.17 -6.92
N ASP A 415 15.67 -14.34 -6.84
CA ASP A 415 14.91 -15.01 -7.89
C ASP A 415 14.45 -13.98 -8.94
N LEU A 416 14.65 -14.29 -10.23
CA LEU A 416 14.18 -13.45 -11.33
C LEU A 416 12.75 -13.87 -11.72
N TRP A 417 11.84 -12.91 -11.67
CA TRP A 417 10.46 -13.05 -12.10
C TRP A 417 10.29 -12.47 -13.51
N VAL A 418 9.71 -13.26 -14.39
CA VAL A 418 9.49 -12.91 -15.80
C VAL A 418 8.02 -13.16 -16.17
N VAL A 419 7.40 -12.19 -16.82
CA VAL A 419 6.06 -12.35 -17.41
C VAL A 419 6.21 -12.66 -18.90
N GLU A 420 5.54 -13.71 -19.35
CA GLU A 420 5.38 -14.09 -20.76
C GLU A 420 3.91 -13.92 -21.17
N ARG A 421 3.66 -13.18 -22.25
CA ARG A 421 2.35 -13.10 -22.91
C ARG A 421 2.08 -14.42 -23.62
N THR A 422 0.91 -15.01 -23.39
CA THR A 422 0.47 -16.25 -24.03
C THR A 422 -0.79 -16.02 -24.87
N ALA A 423 -1.03 -16.90 -25.85
CA ALA A 423 -2.35 -16.95 -26.49
C ALA A 423 -3.37 -17.49 -25.48
N GLY A 424 -4.56 -16.87 -25.40
CA GLY A 424 -5.62 -17.25 -24.47
C GLY A 424 -6.02 -18.73 -24.59
N SER A 425 -6.47 -19.33 -23.49
CA SER A 425 -6.95 -20.71 -23.54
C SER A 425 -8.36 -20.77 -24.11
N SER A 426 -8.57 -21.58 -25.17
CA SER A 426 -9.91 -21.93 -25.62
C SER A 426 -10.52 -22.91 -24.62
N ASP A 427 -11.43 -22.44 -23.77
CA ASP A 427 -12.24 -23.32 -22.93
C ASP A 427 -13.26 -24.04 -23.82
N ASP A 428 -12.78 -25.04 -24.58
CA ASP A 428 -13.57 -26.01 -25.33
C ASP A 428 -14.30 -26.90 -24.34
N SER A 429 -15.30 -26.34 -23.67
CA SER A 429 -16.39 -27.12 -23.12
C SER A 429 -17.23 -27.63 -24.29
N GLU A 430 -16.74 -28.69 -24.94
CA GLU A 430 -17.53 -29.51 -25.85
C GLU A 430 -18.74 -30.03 -25.09
N SER A 431 -19.82 -29.25 -25.07
CA SER A 431 -21.13 -29.79 -24.78
C SER A 431 -21.47 -30.70 -25.95
N ASP A 432 -21.27 -32.00 -25.76
CA ASP A 432 -21.84 -33.06 -26.59
C ASP A 432 -23.37 -32.91 -26.59
N SER A 433 -23.87 -31.98 -27.38
CA SER A 433 -25.27 -31.87 -27.73
C SER A 433 -25.45 -32.48 -29.11
N ASP A 434 -25.67 -33.80 -29.12
CA ASP A 434 -26.26 -34.51 -30.24
C ASP A 434 -27.60 -33.83 -30.61
N GLY A 435 -27.59 -32.97 -31.62
CA GLY A 435 -28.76 -32.20 -32.03
C GLY A 435 -28.66 -31.76 -33.50
N ASP A 436 -29.45 -32.42 -34.33
CA ASP A 436 -29.56 -32.27 -35.77
C ASP A 436 -29.80 -30.83 -36.30
N GLU A 437 -29.18 -30.58 -37.47
CA GLU A 437 -29.62 -29.77 -38.62
C GLU A 437 -29.63 -28.22 -38.55
N ASP A 438 -28.85 -27.66 -39.49
CA ASP A 438 -29.08 -26.44 -40.26
C ASP A 438 -29.28 -25.12 -39.50
N ASP A 439 -28.19 -24.42 -39.20
CA ASP A 439 -28.17 -22.95 -39.25
C ASP A 439 -26.79 -22.42 -39.69
N ALA A 440 -26.86 -21.40 -40.54
CA ALA A 440 -25.76 -20.81 -41.28
C ALA A 440 -25.00 -19.76 -40.47
N ASP A 441 -23.68 -19.73 -40.66
CA ASP A 441 -22.76 -18.60 -40.47
C ASP A 441 -23.00 -17.75 -39.21
N SER A 442 -22.70 -18.32 -38.05
CA SER A 442 -22.13 -17.55 -36.94
C SER A 442 -20.71 -18.03 -36.72
N GLU A 443 -19.78 -17.48 -37.50
CA GLU A 443 -18.37 -17.40 -37.11
C GLU A 443 -18.32 -16.45 -35.90
N ASP A 444 -18.69 -16.95 -34.72
CA ASP A 444 -18.26 -16.34 -33.46
C ASP A 444 -16.76 -16.64 -33.40
N GLU A 445 -15.96 -15.80 -34.06
CA GLU A 445 -14.56 -15.64 -33.71
C GLU A 445 -14.56 -15.02 -32.31
N SER A 446 -14.72 -15.85 -31.28
CA SER A 446 -14.35 -15.47 -29.92
C SER A 446 -12.87 -15.12 -29.99
N GLU A 447 -12.58 -13.81 -30.09
CA GLU A 447 -11.21 -13.29 -30.07
C GLU A 447 -10.56 -13.84 -28.80
N GLU A 448 -9.59 -14.75 -28.97
CA GLU A 448 -8.84 -15.33 -27.85
C GLU A 448 -8.22 -14.18 -27.07
N SER A 449 -8.72 -13.92 -25.87
CA SER A 449 -8.14 -12.88 -25.02
C SER A 449 -6.73 -13.31 -24.63
N PRO A 450 -5.69 -12.50 -24.88
CA PRO A 450 -4.32 -12.87 -24.56
C PRO A 450 -4.17 -13.14 -23.05
N GLY A 451 -3.46 -14.23 -22.74
CA GLY A 451 -3.16 -14.66 -21.37
C GLY A 451 -1.76 -14.26 -20.92
N SER A 452 -1.40 -14.64 -19.70
CA SER A 452 -0.03 -14.48 -19.19
C SER A 452 0.45 -15.66 -18.36
N THR A 453 1.71 -16.03 -18.55
CA THR A 453 2.44 -17.01 -17.72
C THR A 453 3.53 -16.30 -16.95
N ILE A 454 3.70 -16.66 -15.67
CA ILE A 454 4.74 -16.09 -14.80
C ILE A 454 5.82 -17.15 -14.56
N TRP A 455 7.05 -16.83 -14.93
CA TRP A 455 8.24 -17.66 -14.69
C TRP A 455 9.04 -17.12 -13.50
N VAL A 456 9.55 -18.03 -12.68
CA VAL A 456 10.50 -17.76 -11.61
C VAL A 456 11.78 -18.53 -11.89
N LEU A 457 12.89 -17.80 -11.99
CA LEU A 457 14.20 -18.35 -12.27
C LEU A 457 15.08 -18.19 -11.04
N ARG A 458 15.51 -19.32 -10.50
CA ARG A 458 16.46 -19.37 -9.39
C ARG A 458 17.85 -19.71 -9.93
N ASP A 459 18.88 -19.23 -9.25
CA ASP A 459 20.26 -19.36 -9.73
C ASP A 459 20.65 -20.81 -10.07
N GLY A 460 21.07 -21.04 -11.32
CA GLY A 460 21.48 -22.36 -11.82
C GLY A 460 20.37 -23.41 -11.90
N GLU A 461 19.10 -23.05 -11.62
CA GLU A 461 17.94 -23.93 -11.68
C GLU A 461 17.18 -23.78 -13.00
N THR A 462 16.30 -24.76 -13.29
CA THR A 462 15.39 -24.64 -14.45
C THR A 462 14.26 -23.67 -14.11
N PRO A 463 13.85 -22.77 -15.03
CA PRO A 463 12.70 -21.90 -14.81
C PRO A 463 11.46 -22.69 -14.36
N VAL A 464 10.78 -22.18 -13.33
CA VAL A 464 9.56 -22.78 -12.77
C VAL A 464 8.40 -21.82 -13.04
N GLU A 465 7.28 -22.35 -13.50
CA GLU A 465 6.04 -21.58 -13.64
C GLU A 465 5.42 -21.32 -12.25
N ALA A 466 5.18 -20.06 -11.91
CA ALA A 466 4.45 -19.68 -10.71
C ALA A 466 2.94 -19.85 -10.94
N GLN A 467 2.24 -20.37 -9.93
CA GLN A 467 0.80 -20.52 -10.00
C GLN A 467 0.11 -19.16 -9.87
N ALA A 468 -0.51 -18.71 -10.95
CA ALA A 468 -1.28 -17.47 -11.01
C ALA A 468 -2.57 -17.64 -11.84
N PRO A 469 -3.53 -18.46 -11.38
CA PRO A 469 -4.75 -18.76 -12.15
C PRO A 469 -5.60 -17.51 -12.42
N GLU A 470 -5.53 -16.49 -11.56
CA GLU A 470 -6.24 -15.21 -11.74
C GLU A 470 -5.64 -14.36 -12.89
N LEU A 471 -4.46 -14.71 -13.42
CA LEU A 471 -3.78 -14.01 -14.52
C LEU A 471 -3.64 -14.86 -15.81
N ALA A 472 -4.12 -16.11 -15.79
CA ALA A 472 -3.92 -17.03 -16.90
C ALA A 472 -4.57 -16.55 -18.21
N ASP A 473 -5.73 -15.91 -18.12
CA ASP A 473 -6.52 -15.40 -19.26
C ASP A 473 -6.56 -13.85 -19.28
N VAL A 474 -5.55 -13.21 -18.69
CA VAL A 474 -5.40 -11.76 -18.66
C VAL A 474 -4.00 -11.37 -19.10
N GLU A 475 -3.89 -10.36 -19.95
CA GLU A 475 -2.60 -9.82 -20.35
C GLU A 475 -2.01 -8.98 -19.22
N VAL A 476 -0.79 -9.33 -18.79
CA VAL A 476 -0.02 -8.61 -17.79
C VAL A 476 1.06 -7.79 -18.48
N SER A 477 0.95 -6.46 -18.42
CA SER A 477 1.94 -5.56 -19.01
C SER A 477 3.09 -5.23 -18.06
N THR A 478 2.88 -5.31 -16.74
CA THR A 478 3.94 -5.10 -15.74
C THR A 478 3.70 -5.95 -14.50
N LEU A 479 4.77 -6.55 -13.97
CA LEU A 479 4.81 -7.20 -12.66
C LEU A 479 6.08 -6.80 -11.91
N ARG A 480 5.93 -6.37 -10.65
CA ARG A 480 7.03 -6.03 -9.73
C ARG A 480 6.83 -6.70 -8.39
N ILE A 481 7.81 -7.48 -7.94
CA ILE A 481 7.79 -8.10 -6.61
C ILE A 481 8.23 -7.07 -5.56
N SER A 482 7.61 -7.11 -4.38
CA SER A 482 8.00 -6.25 -3.26
C SER A 482 9.40 -6.62 -2.77
N ARG A 483 10.13 -5.65 -2.21
CA ARG A 483 11.46 -5.89 -1.62
C ARG A 483 11.44 -6.79 -0.39
N ASP A 484 10.26 -7.00 0.20
CA ASP A 484 10.04 -8.01 1.23
C ASP A 484 9.65 -9.40 0.70
N GLY A 485 9.43 -9.53 -0.62
CA GLY A 485 9.14 -10.79 -1.31
C GLY A 485 7.75 -11.38 -1.08
N SER A 486 6.88 -10.70 -0.32
CA SER A 486 5.55 -11.21 0.06
C SER A 486 4.41 -10.76 -0.87
N ARG A 487 4.65 -9.79 -1.76
CA ARG A 487 3.62 -9.14 -2.58
C ARG A 487 4.10 -8.88 -4.01
N ALA A 488 3.16 -8.73 -4.93
CA ALA A 488 3.41 -8.40 -6.33
C ALA A 488 2.47 -7.28 -6.78
N ALA A 489 3.02 -6.18 -7.27
CA ALA A 489 2.26 -5.15 -7.97
C ALA A 489 2.15 -5.53 -9.45
N VAL A 490 0.93 -5.49 -10.00
CA VAL A 490 0.62 -5.97 -11.35
C VAL A 490 -0.24 -4.95 -12.08
N ILE A 491 0.11 -4.65 -13.33
CA ILE A 491 -0.77 -3.96 -14.27
C ILE A 491 -1.32 -5.00 -15.23
N THR A 492 -2.64 -5.10 -15.29
CA THR A 492 -3.35 -5.95 -16.24
C THR A 492 -4.03 -5.11 -17.31
N GLU A 493 -4.05 -5.60 -18.54
CA GLU A 493 -4.80 -5.02 -19.64
C GLU A 493 -6.20 -5.65 -19.68
N SER A 494 -7.23 -4.82 -19.87
CA SER A 494 -8.62 -5.25 -20.01
C SER A 494 -9.36 -4.38 -21.01
N ASP A 495 -10.58 -4.76 -21.40
CA ASP A 495 -11.43 -3.96 -22.29
C ASP A 495 -11.76 -2.56 -21.72
N ASP A 496 -11.80 -2.44 -20.39
CA ASP A 496 -12.01 -1.16 -19.69
C ASP A 496 -10.72 -0.33 -19.55
N GLY A 497 -9.59 -0.83 -20.04
CA GLY A 497 -8.27 -0.23 -19.94
C GLY A 497 -7.36 -0.90 -18.89
N PRO A 498 -6.13 -0.40 -18.74
CA PRO A 498 -5.15 -0.97 -17.81
C PRO A 498 -5.52 -0.68 -16.36
N ARG A 499 -5.45 -1.70 -15.50
CA ARG A 499 -5.81 -1.63 -14.08
C ARG A 499 -4.66 -2.08 -13.20
N LEU A 500 -4.54 -1.46 -12.02
CA LEU A 500 -3.50 -1.73 -11.04
C LEU A 500 -4.01 -2.64 -9.92
N TYR A 501 -3.26 -3.70 -9.64
CA TYR A 501 -3.53 -4.64 -8.57
C TYR A 501 -2.31 -4.89 -7.70
N VAL A 502 -2.53 -5.29 -6.46
CA VAL A 502 -1.51 -5.93 -5.62
C VAL A 502 -1.98 -7.32 -5.22
N GLY A 503 -1.18 -8.32 -5.59
CA GLY A 503 -1.36 -9.72 -5.23
C GLY A 503 -0.42 -10.14 -4.11
N ARG A 504 -0.73 -11.27 -3.50
CA ARG A 504 0.10 -11.93 -2.50
C ARG A 504 0.99 -12.97 -3.14
N VAL A 505 2.27 -12.97 -2.77
CA VAL A 505 3.24 -14.00 -3.12
C VAL A 505 3.32 -15.02 -1.98
N THR A 506 3.22 -16.31 -2.28
CA THR A 506 3.46 -17.36 -1.29
C THR A 506 4.38 -18.43 -1.83
N ARG A 507 5.21 -18.98 -0.93
CA ARG A 507 6.21 -20.01 -1.22
C ARG A 507 5.97 -21.22 -0.34
N SER A 508 5.87 -22.40 -0.94
CA SER A 508 5.66 -23.69 -0.26
C SER A 508 6.55 -24.77 -0.86
N GLY A 509 7.76 -24.92 -0.32
CA GLY A 509 8.78 -25.78 -0.92
C GLY A 509 9.26 -25.17 -2.24
N GLU A 510 9.18 -25.92 -3.33
CA GLU A 510 9.56 -25.43 -4.66
C GLU A 510 8.44 -24.62 -5.34
N GLU A 511 7.21 -24.76 -4.85
CA GLU A 511 6.01 -24.14 -5.41
C GLU A 511 5.92 -22.66 -5.01
N VAL A 512 5.72 -21.81 -6.01
CA VAL A 512 5.51 -20.38 -5.86
C VAL A 512 4.15 -20.03 -6.45
N SER A 513 3.38 -19.20 -5.75
CA SER A 513 2.09 -18.72 -6.25
C SER A 513 1.95 -17.22 -6.05
N VAL A 514 1.24 -16.59 -6.98
CA VAL A 514 0.83 -15.19 -6.93
C VAL A 514 -0.67 -15.12 -7.19
N GLY A 515 -1.41 -14.43 -6.31
CA GLY A 515 -2.86 -14.33 -6.47
C GLY A 515 -3.52 -13.52 -5.37
N ARG A 516 -4.85 -13.62 -5.26
CA ARG A 516 -5.65 -12.79 -4.35
C ARG A 516 -5.43 -11.31 -4.64
N PHE A 517 -5.58 -10.92 -5.90
CA PHE A 517 -5.36 -9.54 -6.31
C PHE A 517 -6.37 -8.58 -5.68
N VAL A 518 -5.89 -7.48 -5.14
CA VAL A 518 -6.70 -6.37 -4.61
C VAL A 518 -6.51 -5.15 -5.53
N PRO A 519 -7.59 -4.55 -6.05
CA PRO A 519 -7.49 -3.39 -6.93
C PRO A 519 -7.01 -2.15 -6.14
N LEU A 520 -6.12 -1.38 -6.73
CA LEU A 520 -5.60 -0.12 -6.17
C LEU A 520 -5.70 1.01 -7.19
N GLY A 521 -5.71 2.26 -6.70
CA GLY A 521 -5.70 3.44 -7.58
C GLY A 521 -6.92 3.54 -8.50
N GLN A 522 -8.11 3.12 -8.04
CA GLN A 522 -9.34 3.06 -8.84
C GLN A 522 -9.82 4.41 -9.39
N ASN A 523 -9.29 5.53 -8.86
CA ASN A 523 -9.53 6.87 -9.38
C ASN A 523 -8.62 7.24 -10.57
N LEU A 524 -7.69 6.36 -10.96
CA LEU A 524 -6.86 6.49 -12.15
C LEU A 524 -7.60 5.84 -13.34
N SER A 525 -7.84 6.63 -14.38
CA SER A 525 -8.44 6.18 -15.64
C SER A 525 -7.46 5.46 -16.57
N MET A 526 -6.15 5.56 -16.29
CA MET A 526 -5.09 4.86 -17.00
C MET A 526 -3.91 4.68 -16.05
N VAL A 527 -3.24 3.53 -16.17
CA VAL A 527 -1.99 3.20 -15.49
C VAL A 527 -1.05 2.56 -16.51
N SER A 528 0.18 3.04 -16.63
CA SER A 528 1.13 2.56 -17.66
C SER A 528 2.45 2.02 -17.11
N ASP A 529 2.80 2.34 -15.86
CA ASP A 529 3.99 1.78 -15.19
C ASP A 529 3.80 1.82 -13.68
N VAL A 530 4.42 0.88 -12.96
CA VAL A 530 4.35 0.76 -11.50
C VAL A 530 5.67 0.26 -10.92
N THR A 531 6.04 0.80 -9.76
CA THR A 531 7.21 0.38 -8.99
C THR A 531 6.99 0.59 -7.48
N TRP A 532 7.69 -0.17 -6.66
CA TRP A 532 7.61 -0.08 -5.19
C TRP A 532 8.38 1.14 -4.68
N ARG A 533 7.65 2.10 -4.09
CA ARG A 533 8.25 3.29 -3.46
C ARG A 533 8.71 3.01 -2.02
N GLY A 534 8.02 2.11 -1.34
CA GLY A 534 8.27 1.72 0.04
C GLY A 534 7.59 0.38 0.35
N GLY A 535 7.64 -0.06 1.61
CA GLY A 535 6.95 -1.28 2.02
C GLY A 535 5.42 -1.19 1.88
N ASP A 536 4.82 -0.01 1.97
CA ASP A 536 3.36 0.20 1.97
C ASP A 536 2.87 1.18 0.88
N GLN A 537 3.74 1.53 -0.07
CA GLN A 537 3.44 2.50 -1.13
C GLN A 537 4.01 2.11 -2.48
N LEU A 538 3.22 2.35 -3.52
CA LEU A 538 3.62 2.26 -4.91
C LEU A 538 3.83 3.66 -5.50
N ALA A 539 4.71 3.77 -6.48
CA ALA A 539 4.77 4.89 -7.41
C ALA A 539 4.29 4.41 -8.78
N VAL A 540 3.43 5.20 -9.40
CA VAL A 540 2.67 4.80 -10.60
C VAL A 540 2.71 5.93 -11.63
N ILE A 541 2.91 5.62 -12.92
CA ILE A 541 2.56 6.55 -14.00
C ILE A 541 1.09 6.31 -14.34
N GLY A 542 0.28 7.36 -14.25
CA GLY A 542 -1.15 7.24 -14.57
C GLY A 542 -1.80 8.57 -14.93
N GLN A 543 -3.11 8.52 -15.11
CA GLN A 543 -3.94 9.67 -15.47
C GLN A 543 -5.27 9.61 -14.73
N GLN A 544 -5.65 10.72 -14.07
CA GLN A 544 -7.01 10.93 -13.58
C GLN A 544 -7.88 11.54 -14.69
N GLU A 545 -9.20 11.40 -14.61
CA GLU A 545 -10.12 11.85 -15.67
C GLU A 545 -9.81 13.28 -16.16
N ARG A 546 -9.48 13.41 -17.46
CA ARG A 546 -9.20 14.69 -18.13
C ARG A 546 -7.97 15.45 -17.62
N GLU A 547 -7.15 14.84 -16.78
CA GLU A 547 -5.86 15.38 -16.34
C GLU A 547 -4.71 14.95 -17.27
N ALA A 548 -3.51 15.47 -17.05
CA ALA A 548 -2.32 15.02 -17.77
C ALA A 548 -1.74 13.73 -17.17
N VAL A 549 -1.05 12.94 -17.99
CA VAL A 549 -0.26 11.80 -17.50
C VAL A 549 0.83 12.32 -16.56
N GLN A 550 0.95 11.72 -15.37
CA GLN A 550 1.92 12.12 -14.36
C GLN A 550 2.20 10.95 -13.39
N ALA A 551 3.22 11.13 -12.54
CA ALA A 551 3.47 10.20 -11.46
C ALA A 551 2.48 10.41 -10.30
N PHE A 552 2.08 9.33 -9.65
CA PHE A 552 1.27 9.28 -8.45
C PHE A 552 1.92 8.36 -7.42
N THR A 553 1.70 8.65 -6.13
CA THR A 553 1.91 7.68 -5.05
C THR A 553 0.59 7.05 -4.65
N VAL A 554 0.55 5.73 -4.58
CA VAL A 554 -0.64 4.93 -4.25
C VAL A 554 -0.37 4.14 -2.98
N SER A 555 -1.25 4.27 -1.98
CA SER A 555 -1.17 3.50 -0.73
C SER A 555 -1.69 2.08 -0.94
N LEU A 556 -1.14 1.11 -0.19
CA LEU A 556 -1.67 -0.26 -0.18
C LEU A 556 -2.92 -0.44 0.67
N ASP A 557 -3.35 0.59 1.40
CA ASP A 557 -4.56 0.54 2.23
C ASP A 557 -5.88 0.55 1.43
N GLY A 558 -5.81 0.76 0.11
CA GLY A 558 -6.94 0.68 -0.81
C GLY A 558 -7.95 1.83 -0.73
N VAL A 559 -7.81 2.78 0.19
CA VAL A 559 -8.73 3.93 0.33
C VAL A 559 -8.05 5.27 0.14
N THR A 560 -6.76 5.38 0.49
CA THR A 560 -6.09 6.68 0.51
C THR A 560 -6.00 7.18 -0.92
N GLU A 561 -6.52 8.39 -1.15
CA GLU A 561 -6.49 9.02 -2.45
C GLU A 561 -5.06 9.08 -3.00
N THR A 562 -4.91 8.76 -4.28
CA THR A 562 -3.62 8.83 -4.95
C THR A 562 -3.09 10.25 -4.90
N THR A 563 -1.86 10.43 -4.42
CA THR A 563 -1.24 11.76 -4.34
C THR A 563 -0.35 11.99 -5.54
N SER A 564 -0.56 13.08 -6.28
CA SER A 564 0.32 13.44 -7.39
C SER A 564 1.77 13.65 -6.93
N ALA A 565 2.71 13.09 -7.71
CA ALA A 565 4.15 13.32 -7.65
C ALA A 565 4.64 14.16 -8.86
N GLY A 566 3.72 14.76 -9.61
CA GLY A 566 3.96 15.61 -10.76
C GLY A 566 4.55 14.88 -11.97
N ALA A 567 4.95 15.66 -12.97
CA ALA A 567 5.62 15.19 -14.16
C ALA A 567 6.71 16.19 -14.60
N PRO A 568 7.73 15.74 -15.36
CA PRO A 568 8.60 16.63 -16.13
C PRO A 568 7.80 17.59 -17.02
N THR A 569 8.27 18.83 -17.15
CA THR A 569 7.52 19.86 -17.89
C THR A 569 7.70 19.73 -19.39
N GLY A 570 6.59 19.51 -20.11
CA GLY A 570 6.54 19.58 -21.57
C GLY A 570 7.01 18.33 -22.31
N VAL A 571 7.14 17.21 -21.60
CA VAL A 571 7.48 15.88 -22.12
C VAL A 571 6.61 14.85 -21.43
N ASP A 572 6.24 13.78 -22.14
CA ASP A 572 5.41 12.71 -21.60
C ASP A 572 6.30 11.65 -20.92
N MET A 573 5.87 11.15 -19.76
CA MET A 573 6.61 10.14 -18.99
C MET A 573 6.46 8.77 -19.64
N GLN A 574 7.53 7.97 -19.63
CA GLN A 574 7.54 6.62 -20.22
C GLN A 574 7.83 5.52 -19.20
N ALA A 575 8.72 5.77 -18.23
CA ALA A 575 9.07 4.81 -17.18
C ALA A 575 9.36 5.53 -15.85
N LEU A 576 9.22 4.81 -14.75
CA LEU A 576 9.33 5.31 -13.38
C LEU A 576 10.15 4.36 -12.51
N ALA A 577 11.09 4.91 -11.76
CA ALA A 577 11.86 4.20 -10.74
C ALA A 577 11.58 4.80 -9.37
N ALA A 578 11.38 3.93 -8.38
CA ALA A 578 11.27 4.30 -6.98
C ALA A 578 11.95 3.26 -6.08
N ALA A 579 12.41 3.74 -4.94
CA ALA A 579 12.93 2.92 -3.86
C ALA A 579 12.73 3.66 -2.52
N PRO A 580 12.66 2.93 -1.39
CA PRO A 580 12.54 3.53 -0.06
C PRO A 580 13.64 4.56 0.18
N GLY A 581 13.25 5.75 0.68
CA GLY A 581 14.20 6.83 1.00
C GLY A 581 14.92 7.45 -0.20
N ARG A 582 14.64 7.02 -1.44
CA ARG A 582 15.31 7.51 -2.66
C ARG A 582 14.42 8.50 -3.44
N PRO A 583 15.03 9.40 -4.23
CA PRO A 583 14.30 10.23 -5.18
C PRO A 583 13.50 9.39 -6.17
N LEU A 584 12.41 9.93 -6.72
CA LEU A 584 11.79 9.30 -7.90
C LEU A 584 12.64 9.64 -9.13
N LEU A 585 12.81 8.65 -10.01
CA LEU A 585 13.40 8.83 -11.33
C LEU A 585 12.37 8.53 -12.41
N SER A 586 12.44 9.23 -13.53
CA SER A 586 11.60 8.92 -14.69
C SER A 586 12.33 9.18 -15.98
N SER A 587 12.14 8.32 -16.97
CA SER A 587 12.46 8.67 -18.35
C SER A 587 11.24 9.21 -19.07
N ALA A 588 11.47 10.11 -20.02
CA ALA A 588 10.44 10.71 -20.86
C ALA A 588 10.73 10.48 -22.35
N GLU A 589 9.79 10.85 -23.22
CA GLU A 589 9.88 10.65 -24.68
C GLU A 589 11.09 11.33 -25.36
N ASP A 590 11.79 12.22 -24.67
CA ASP A 590 12.98 12.92 -25.15
C ASP A 590 14.30 12.21 -24.83
N ASP A 591 14.24 10.94 -24.40
CA ASP A 591 15.39 10.13 -23.97
C ASP A 591 16.20 10.82 -22.85
N GLN A 592 15.49 11.47 -21.92
CA GLN A 592 16.09 12.09 -20.73
C GLN A 592 15.59 11.43 -19.45
N VAL A 593 16.50 11.28 -18.48
CA VAL A 593 16.21 10.87 -17.11
C VAL A 593 16.05 12.12 -16.24
N TRP A 594 14.92 12.16 -15.54
CA TRP A 594 14.50 13.20 -14.63
C TRP A 594 14.45 12.67 -13.19
N LEU A 595 14.72 13.53 -12.22
CA LEU A 595 14.74 13.21 -10.79
C LEU A 595 13.85 14.18 -10.00
N THR A 596 13.13 13.71 -8.97
CA THR A 596 12.44 14.56 -8.00
C THR A 596 12.57 14.08 -6.54
N ASN A 597 12.73 15.03 -5.62
CA ASN A 597 12.78 14.80 -4.16
C ASN A 597 11.52 15.31 -3.43
N ASP A 598 10.81 16.27 -4.01
CA ASP A 598 9.78 17.07 -3.33
C ASP A 598 8.40 16.98 -3.99
N ARG A 599 8.20 16.01 -4.89
CA ARG A 599 6.95 15.76 -5.66
C ARG A 599 6.53 16.86 -6.64
N PHE A 600 7.15 18.04 -6.63
CA PHE A 600 6.70 19.18 -7.44
C PHE A 600 7.71 19.60 -8.51
N THR A 601 9.01 19.36 -8.30
CA THR A 601 10.04 19.82 -9.23
C THR A 601 10.86 18.66 -9.76
N TRP A 602 10.61 18.30 -11.02
CA TRP A 602 11.43 17.36 -11.77
C TRP A 602 12.64 18.08 -12.39
N ARG A 603 13.84 17.56 -12.18
CA ARG A 603 15.09 18.07 -12.77
C ARG A 603 15.74 17.04 -13.67
N PHE A 604 16.24 17.49 -14.81
CA PHE A 604 17.09 16.68 -15.68
C PHE A 604 18.36 16.26 -14.92
N VAL A 605 18.75 14.99 -15.04
CA VAL A 605 19.97 14.46 -14.42
C VAL A 605 20.88 13.69 -15.38
N ALA A 606 20.35 13.03 -16.40
CA ALA A 606 21.14 12.30 -17.39
C ALA A 606 20.38 12.12 -18.71
N GLU A 607 21.10 11.92 -19.81
CA GLU A 607 20.52 11.42 -21.06
C GLU A 607 20.38 9.89 -20.95
N GLY A 608 19.20 9.35 -21.25
CA GLY A 608 18.92 7.92 -21.19
C GLY A 608 17.45 7.58 -20.93
N THR A 609 17.17 6.28 -20.85
CA THR A 609 15.82 5.71 -20.70
C THR A 609 15.80 4.62 -19.63
N ASN A 610 14.58 4.24 -19.23
CA ASN A 610 14.30 3.11 -18.34
C ASN A 610 15.09 3.13 -17.03
N PRO A 611 14.98 4.19 -16.20
CA PRO A 611 15.65 4.19 -14.91
C PRO A 611 15.07 3.08 -14.01
N VAL A 612 15.93 2.39 -13.26
CA VAL A 612 15.57 1.30 -12.34
C VAL A 612 16.39 1.42 -11.06
N TYR A 613 15.76 1.15 -9.91
CA TYR A 613 16.48 0.86 -8.66
C TYR A 613 16.51 -0.65 -8.42
N PRO A 614 17.51 -1.18 -7.68
CA PRO A 614 17.57 -2.59 -7.31
C PRO A 614 16.30 -3.12 -6.63
N GLY A 615 15.95 -4.37 -6.92
CA GLY A 615 14.70 -5.03 -6.52
C GLY A 615 13.63 -4.97 -7.61
#